data_AF-A0A8R1ER28-F1
#
_entry.id   AF-A0A8R1ER28-F1
#
_cell.length_a   1.000
_cell.length_b   1.000
_cell.length_c   1.000
_cell.angle_alpha   90.00
_cell.angle_beta   90.00
_cell.angle_gamma   90.00
#
_symmetry.space_group_name_H-M   'P 1'
#
loop_
_entity.id
_entity.type
_entity.pdbx_description
1 polymer ?
#
loop_
_entity_poly.entity_id
_entity_poly.type
_entity_poly.pdbx_seq_one_letter_code
_entity_poly.pdbx_strand_id
1 'polypeptide(L)'
;MADIDETVALLDLLKNISHFCANYSYFSQGYIFIEKSSTSKKLHMIRMQDLKTSLRKHGVGLLPTAVNAAYMLIRNKLQTFLNFLSEDTVRFQIQRFLNELDAEKSSTDSKRKPSYKASWALILLTNLSKTVAESENGAGRTVASGTVSGSIAEEIPLTYVDKFRSIITQIGNAISLVRMLCQAARDNGYTRQDLFPKSKST
;
A
#
# COMPACT_ATOMS: atom_id res chain seq x y z
N MET A 1 -30.75 8.30 0.39
CA MET A 1 -30.47 6.88 0.08
C MET A 1 -28.95 6.60 -0.03
N ALA A 2 -28.09 7.37 0.65
CA ALA A 2 -26.63 7.18 0.70
C ALA A 2 -26.14 6.59 2.04
N ASP A 3 -27.08 6.30 2.94
CA ASP A 3 -26.83 6.19 4.36
C ASP A 3 -26.54 4.75 4.83
N ILE A 4 -26.88 3.76 3.98
CA ILE A 4 -26.71 2.32 4.23
C ILE A 4 -25.32 1.87 3.75
N ASP A 5 -24.91 2.34 2.56
CA ASP A 5 -23.62 1.98 1.96
C ASP A 5 -22.43 2.43 2.83
N GLU A 6 -22.55 3.64 3.39
CA GLU A 6 -21.55 4.25 4.28
C GLU A 6 -21.36 3.46 5.60
N THR A 7 -22.43 2.81 6.10
CA THR A 7 -22.41 2.02 7.34
C THR A 7 -21.88 0.61 7.15
N VAL A 8 -22.08 0.01 5.98
CA VAL A 8 -21.57 -1.33 5.63
C VAL A 8 -20.07 -1.25 5.32
N ALA A 9 -19.63 -0.15 4.70
CA ALA A 9 -18.23 0.05 4.32
C ALA A 9 -17.24 -0.05 5.50
N LEU A 10 -17.58 0.47 6.69
CA LEU A 10 -16.71 0.36 7.86
C LEU A 10 -16.60 -1.09 8.34
N LEU A 11 -17.71 -1.81 8.45
CA LEU A 11 -17.70 -3.19 8.93
C LEU A 11 -16.96 -4.11 7.96
N ASP A 12 -17.11 -3.88 6.66
CA ASP A 12 -16.42 -4.64 5.62
C ASP A 12 -14.91 -4.33 5.61
N LEU A 13 -14.55 -3.06 5.77
CA LEU A 13 -13.17 -2.62 5.94
C LEU A 13 -12.50 -3.26 7.16
N LEU A 14 -13.22 -3.40 8.28
CA LEU A 14 -12.73 -4.06 9.49
C LEU A 14 -12.63 -5.58 9.35
N LYS A 15 -13.50 -6.21 8.57
CA LYS A 15 -13.45 -7.66 8.33
C LYS A 15 -12.28 -8.07 7.45
N ASN A 16 -11.86 -7.23 6.50
CA ASN A 16 -10.75 -7.54 5.61
C ASN A 16 -9.73 -6.40 5.46
N ILE A 17 -9.15 -5.98 6.60
CA ILE A 17 -8.10 -4.95 6.65
C ILE A 17 -6.91 -5.32 5.75
N SER A 18 -6.59 -6.62 5.62
CA SER A 18 -5.50 -7.11 4.77
C SER A 18 -5.70 -6.77 3.29
N HIS A 19 -6.89 -7.05 2.76
CA HIS A 19 -7.24 -6.71 1.37
C HIS A 19 -7.32 -5.19 1.18
N PHE A 20 -7.88 -4.49 2.17
CA PHE A 20 -7.94 -3.03 2.17
C PHE A 20 -6.55 -2.38 2.06
N CYS A 21 -5.59 -2.80 2.90
CA CYS A 21 -4.24 -2.24 2.88
C CYS A 21 -3.49 -2.50 1.57
N ALA A 22 -3.82 -3.58 0.85
CA ALA A 22 -3.23 -3.90 -0.44
C ALA A 22 -3.81 -3.04 -1.57
N ASN A 23 -5.13 -2.86 -1.59
CA ASN A 23 -5.84 -2.28 -2.73
C ASN A 23 -6.15 -0.80 -2.59
N TYR A 24 -5.98 -0.19 -1.42
CA TYR A 24 -6.21 1.23 -1.22
C TYR A 24 -4.89 2.00 -1.11
N SER A 25 -4.94 3.28 -1.46
CA SER A 25 -3.86 4.25 -1.24
C SER A 25 -4.38 5.38 -0.37
N TYR A 26 -3.60 5.75 0.64
CA TYR A 26 -3.96 6.81 1.56
C TYR A 26 -3.40 8.17 1.12
N PHE A 27 -4.26 9.19 1.10
CA PHE A 27 -3.87 10.58 0.95
C PHE A 27 -3.87 11.28 2.32
N SER A 28 -2.67 11.58 2.82
CA SER A 28 -2.47 12.08 4.19
C SER A 28 -3.04 13.46 4.46
N GLN A 29 -2.96 14.36 3.48
CA GLN A 29 -3.44 15.73 3.63
C GLN A 29 -4.97 15.81 3.64
N GLY A 30 -5.64 14.95 2.87
CA GLY A 30 -7.10 14.97 2.75
C GLY A 30 -7.83 14.02 3.70
N TYR A 31 -7.13 13.09 4.36
CA TYR A 31 -7.74 11.98 5.10
C TYR A 31 -8.72 11.18 4.23
N ILE A 32 -8.25 10.76 3.05
CA ILE A 32 -9.04 10.02 2.07
C ILE A 32 -8.29 8.75 1.71
N PHE A 33 -9.01 7.63 1.66
CA PHE A 33 -8.57 6.41 1.01
C PHE A 33 -9.17 6.30 -0.38
N ILE A 34 -8.32 5.98 -1.35
CA ILE A 34 -8.71 5.81 -2.75
C ILE A 34 -8.31 4.41 -3.18
N GLU A 35 -9.24 3.69 -3.79
CA GLU A 35 -8.97 2.38 -4.39
C GLU A 35 -7.98 2.51 -5.57
N LYS A 36 -6.95 1.64 -5.62
CA LYS A 36 -5.89 1.64 -6.64
C LYS A 36 -6.41 1.19 -8.00
N SER A 37 -7.31 0.22 -8.00
CA SER A 37 -7.90 -0.39 -9.19
C SER A 37 -9.28 -0.88 -8.81
N SER A 38 -10.31 -0.44 -9.54
CA SER A 38 -11.66 -0.95 -9.39
C SER A 38 -12.06 -1.72 -10.63
N THR A 39 -12.81 -2.79 -10.46
CA THR A 39 -13.48 -3.49 -11.58
C THR A 39 -14.58 -2.61 -12.19
N SER A 40 -15.06 -1.61 -11.44
CA SER A 40 -16.09 -0.68 -11.91
C SER A 40 -15.48 0.60 -12.51
N LYS A 41 -16.25 1.32 -13.34
CA LYS A 41 -15.85 2.62 -13.89
C LYS A 41 -15.70 3.74 -12.84
N LYS A 42 -15.98 3.46 -11.57
CA LYS A 42 -15.87 4.39 -10.45
C LYS A 42 -14.89 3.82 -9.43
N LEU A 43 -14.02 4.67 -8.88
CA LEU A 43 -13.13 4.28 -7.79
C LEU A 43 -13.85 4.48 -6.47
N HIS A 44 -13.78 3.48 -5.59
CA HIS A 44 -14.31 3.64 -4.24
C HIS A 44 -13.40 4.58 -3.43
N MET A 45 -14.02 5.55 -2.74
CA MET A 45 -13.32 6.52 -1.91
C MET A 45 -13.95 6.54 -0.52
N ILE A 46 -13.11 6.47 0.51
CA ILE A 46 -13.54 6.55 1.91
C ILE A 46 -12.97 7.83 2.49
N ARG A 47 -13.86 8.76 2.87
CA ARG A 47 -13.47 10.05 3.46
C ARG A 47 -13.64 10.00 4.98
N MET A 48 -13.00 10.96 5.65
CA MET A 48 -13.15 11.12 7.10
C MET A 48 -14.61 11.30 7.54
N GLN A 49 -15.40 12.01 6.74
CA GLN A 49 -16.81 12.29 7.06
C GLN A 49 -17.63 11.00 7.11
N ASP A 50 -17.46 10.15 6.10
CA ASP A 50 -18.10 8.84 5.97
C ASP A 50 -17.71 7.90 7.15
N LEU A 51 -16.45 7.98 7.59
CA LEU A 51 -15.98 7.25 8.77
C LEU A 51 -16.59 7.80 10.07
N LYS A 52 -16.73 9.12 10.18
CA LYS A 52 -17.30 9.80 11.35
C LYS A 52 -18.79 9.47 11.51
N THR A 53 -19.56 9.49 10.41
CA THR A 53 -21.00 9.13 10.41
C THR A 53 -21.18 7.65 10.76
N SER A 54 -20.36 6.77 10.20
CA SER A 54 -20.37 5.34 10.49
C SER A 54 -20.03 5.06 11.97
N LEU A 55 -19.03 5.75 12.53
CA LEU A 55 -18.67 5.62 13.94
C LEU A 55 -19.78 6.12 14.89
N ARG A 56 -20.46 7.22 14.54
CA ARG A 56 -21.59 7.73 15.33
C ARG A 56 -22.74 6.73 15.37
N LYS A 57 -22.97 5.97 14.28
CA LYS A 57 -24.05 4.99 14.18
C LYS A 57 -23.74 3.67 14.87
N HIS A 58 -22.53 3.14 14.70
CA HIS A 58 -22.12 1.85 15.26
C HIS A 58 -21.61 1.93 16.70
N GLY A 59 -21.28 3.13 17.18
CA GLY A 59 -20.79 3.36 18.53
C GLY A 59 -19.31 3.03 18.71
N VAL A 60 -18.79 3.41 19.88
CA VAL A 60 -17.34 3.39 20.17
C VAL A 60 -16.74 1.99 20.25
N GLY A 61 -17.55 0.95 20.48
CA GLY A 61 -17.09 -0.44 20.67
C GLY A 61 -16.39 -1.06 19.45
N LEU A 62 -16.60 -0.53 18.25
CA LEU A 62 -15.88 -0.99 17.06
C LEU A 62 -14.43 -0.52 17.02
N LEU A 63 -14.11 0.59 17.68
CA LEU A 63 -12.80 1.22 17.54
C LEU A 63 -11.66 0.41 18.16
N PRO A 64 -11.78 -0.13 19.40
CA PRO A 64 -10.75 -1.00 19.96
C PRO A 64 -10.49 -2.24 19.09
N THR A 65 -11.55 -2.87 18.58
CA THR A 65 -11.45 -4.04 17.70
C THR A 65 -10.74 -3.70 16.40
N ALA A 66 -11.09 -2.56 15.79
CA ALA A 66 -10.47 -2.06 14.57
C ALA A 66 -8.98 -1.75 14.74
N VAL A 67 -8.67 -1.03 15.82
CA VAL A 67 -7.31 -0.63 16.17
C VAL A 67 -6.45 -1.86 16.47
N ASN A 68 -6.98 -2.83 17.23
CA ASN A 68 -6.28 -4.08 17.51
C ASN A 68 -6.00 -4.88 16.23
N ALA A 69 -6.98 -5.04 15.35
CA ALA A 69 -6.81 -5.75 14.09
C ALA A 69 -5.76 -5.06 13.19
N ALA A 70 -5.75 -3.73 13.14
CA ALA A 70 -4.73 -2.97 12.42
C ALA A 70 -3.32 -3.18 13.03
N TYR A 71 -3.18 -3.17 14.36
CA TYR A 71 -1.90 -3.45 15.02
C TYR A 71 -1.41 -4.88 14.78
N MET A 72 -2.30 -5.88 14.80
CA MET A 72 -1.95 -7.26 14.46
C MET A 72 -1.41 -7.36 13.04
N LEU A 73 -2.04 -6.68 12.07
CA LEU A 73 -1.56 -6.63 10.69
C LEU A 73 -0.20 -5.94 10.58
N ILE A 74 -0.05 -4.77 11.22
CA ILE A 74 1.22 -4.02 11.23
C ILE A 74 2.33 -4.91 11.78
N ARG A 75 2.08 -5.60 12.91
CA ARG A 75 3.05 -6.54 13.50
C ARG A 75 3.44 -7.62 12.51
N ASN A 76 2.47 -8.29 11.89
CA ASN A 76 2.74 -9.38 10.95
C ASN A 76 3.54 -8.91 9.73
N LYS A 77 3.15 -7.77 9.12
CA LYS A 77 3.86 -7.20 7.96
C LYS A 77 5.24 -6.67 8.33
N LEU A 78 5.40 -6.10 9.52
CA LEU A 78 6.71 -5.64 10.02
C LEU A 78 7.65 -6.81 10.26
N GLN A 79 7.15 -7.94 10.76
CA GLN A 79 7.96 -9.17 10.88
C GLN A 79 8.39 -9.68 9.50
N THR A 80 7.49 -9.71 8.51
CA THR A 80 7.87 -10.04 7.13
C THR A 80 8.90 -9.06 6.57
N PHE A 81 8.76 -7.78 6.86
CA PHE A 81 9.71 -6.73 6.47
C PHE A 81 11.09 -6.93 7.10
N LEU A 82 11.15 -7.24 8.40
CA LEU A 82 12.41 -7.48 9.10
C LEU A 82 13.10 -8.76 8.60
N ASN A 83 12.32 -9.83 8.36
CA ASN A 83 12.84 -11.05 7.75
C ASN A 83 13.40 -10.77 6.36
N PHE A 84 12.72 -9.96 5.55
CA PHE A 84 13.20 -9.54 4.25
C PHE A 84 14.51 -8.74 4.34
N LEU A 85 14.63 -7.81 5.30
CA LEU A 85 15.87 -7.04 5.51
C LEU A 85 17.03 -7.92 5.98
N SER A 86 16.75 -9.02 6.67
CA SER A 86 17.77 -9.98 7.08
C SER A 86 18.24 -10.90 5.96
N GLU A 87 17.59 -10.90 4.79
CA GLU A 87 17.95 -11.74 3.66
C GLU A 87 19.22 -11.21 2.96
N ASP A 88 20.23 -12.08 2.79
CA ASP A 88 21.54 -11.72 2.21
C ASP A 88 21.44 -11.21 0.77
N THR A 89 20.41 -11.62 0.03
CA THR A 89 20.15 -11.20 -1.35
C THR A 89 19.86 -9.69 -1.45
N VAL A 90 19.13 -9.14 -0.50
CA VAL A 90 18.80 -7.71 -0.40
C VAL A 90 20.03 -6.93 0.00
N ARG A 91 20.79 -7.43 0.95
CA ARG A 91 22.07 -6.84 1.37
C ARG A 91 23.05 -6.74 0.19
N PHE A 92 23.15 -7.81 -0.62
CA PHE A 92 23.99 -7.84 -1.81
C PHE A 92 23.53 -6.82 -2.87
N GLN A 93 22.22 -6.71 -3.12
CA GLN A 93 21.69 -5.71 -4.06
C GLN A 93 21.94 -4.27 -3.58
N ILE A 94 21.74 -4.00 -2.28
CA ILE A 94 22.03 -2.67 -1.70
C ILE A 94 23.52 -2.36 -1.77
N GLN A 95 24.39 -3.31 -1.41
CA GLN A 95 25.84 -3.13 -1.51
C GLN A 95 26.29 -2.91 -2.95
N ARG A 96 25.71 -3.63 -3.91
CA ARG A 96 25.95 -3.39 -5.34
C ARG A 96 25.56 -1.96 -5.72
N PHE A 97 24.41 -1.45 -5.30
CA PHE A 97 24.00 -0.07 -5.59
C PHE A 97 24.90 0.96 -4.93
N LEU A 98 25.32 0.74 -3.69
CA LEU A 98 26.25 1.64 -3.01
C LEU A 98 27.60 1.69 -3.75
N ASN A 99 28.14 0.54 -4.15
CA ASN A 99 29.38 0.47 -4.92
C ASN A 99 29.25 1.15 -6.29
N GLU A 100 28.12 0.98 -6.99
CA GLU A 100 27.85 1.68 -8.25
C GLU A 100 27.77 3.21 -8.05
N LEU A 101 27.15 3.68 -6.96
CA LEU A 101 27.09 5.10 -6.62
C LEU A 101 28.45 5.69 -6.21
N ASP A 102 29.27 4.94 -5.50
CA ASP A 102 30.61 5.39 -5.09
C ASP A 102 31.61 5.34 -6.27
N ALA A 103 31.42 4.42 -7.23
CA ALA A 103 32.09 4.46 -8.52
C ALA A 103 31.72 5.73 -9.32
N GLU A 104 30.46 6.15 -9.30
CA GLU A 104 30.01 7.41 -9.93
C GLU A 104 30.56 8.66 -9.21
N LYS A 105 30.71 8.63 -7.88
CA LYS A 105 31.32 9.74 -7.11
C LYS A 105 32.83 9.87 -7.31
N SER A 106 33.54 8.74 -7.47
CA SER A 106 34.99 8.71 -7.71
C SER A 106 35.34 9.06 -9.16
N SER A 107 34.40 8.88 -10.10
CA SER A 107 34.49 9.48 -11.44
C SER A 107 34.26 10.99 -11.36
N THR A 108 35.36 11.73 -11.31
CA THR A 108 35.46 13.18 -11.19
C THR A 108 34.89 13.92 -12.42
N ASP A 109 33.57 14.06 -12.52
CA ASP A 109 32.92 15.06 -13.38
C ASP A 109 31.75 15.70 -12.62
N SER A 110 32.05 16.77 -11.89
CA SER A 110 31.18 17.48 -10.93
C SER A 110 29.92 18.13 -11.52
N LYS A 111 29.56 17.81 -12.77
CA LYS A 111 28.39 18.34 -13.49
C LYS A 111 27.38 17.29 -13.94
N ARG A 112 27.66 15.99 -13.81
CA ARG A 112 26.70 14.94 -14.18
C ARG A 112 25.78 14.64 -13.00
N LYS A 113 24.50 15.03 -13.12
CA LYS A 113 23.44 14.57 -12.22
C LYS A 113 23.42 13.04 -12.21
N PRO A 114 23.16 12.38 -11.08
CA PRO A 114 23.04 10.93 -11.03
C PRO A 114 22.01 10.49 -12.07
N SER A 115 22.49 9.84 -13.13
CA SER A 115 21.65 9.47 -14.25
C SER A 115 20.97 8.16 -13.91
N TYR A 116 19.65 8.20 -13.68
CA TYR A 116 18.87 6.97 -13.61
C TYR A 116 19.16 6.11 -14.84
N LYS A 117 19.70 4.90 -14.65
CA LYS A 117 20.12 4.04 -15.76
C LYS A 117 18.91 3.76 -16.64
N ALA A 118 19.01 4.07 -17.94
CA ALA A 118 17.92 3.88 -18.89
C ALA A 118 17.43 2.42 -18.93
N SER A 119 18.31 1.45 -18.69
CA SER A 119 17.96 0.04 -18.55
C SER A 119 16.95 -0.22 -17.42
N TRP A 120 16.99 0.56 -16.33
CA TRP A 120 16.03 0.44 -15.24
C TRP A 120 14.67 0.99 -15.62
N ALA A 121 14.63 2.09 -16.35
CA ALA A 121 13.39 2.64 -16.89
C ALA A 121 12.74 1.63 -17.85
N LEU A 122 13.54 0.94 -18.67
CA LEU A 122 13.06 -0.09 -19.59
C LEU A 122 12.50 -1.32 -18.84
N ILE A 123 13.16 -1.77 -17.79
CA ILE A 123 12.65 -2.87 -16.94
C ILE A 123 11.32 -2.45 -16.28
N LEU A 124 11.25 -1.23 -15.75
CA LEU A 124 10.04 -0.68 -15.16
C LEU A 124 8.90 -0.57 -16.17
N LEU A 125 9.16 -0.04 -17.37
CA LEU A 125 8.19 0.04 -18.48
C LEU A 125 7.67 -1.34 -18.89
N THR A 126 8.57 -2.33 -18.95
CA THR A 126 8.21 -3.71 -19.28
C THR A 126 7.27 -4.29 -18.22
N ASN A 127 7.57 -4.06 -16.94
CA ASN A 127 6.72 -4.53 -15.83
C ASN A 127 5.37 -3.78 -15.78
N LEU A 128 5.35 -2.47 -16.02
CA LEU A 128 4.12 -1.68 -16.10
C LEU A 128 3.26 -2.09 -17.30
N SER A 129 3.86 -2.41 -18.45
CA SER A 129 3.11 -2.90 -19.61
C SER A 129 2.45 -4.25 -19.34
N LYS A 130 3.07 -5.12 -18.52
CA LYS A 130 2.49 -6.40 -18.11
C LYS A 130 1.36 -6.26 -17.10
N THR A 131 1.46 -5.37 -16.11
CA THR A 131 0.36 -5.15 -15.14
C THR A 131 -0.88 -4.51 -15.79
N VAL A 132 -0.68 -3.70 -16.85
CA VAL A 132 -1.78 -3.19 -17.68
C VAL A 132 -2.41 -4.33 -18.50
N ALA A 133 -1.61 -5.25 -19.05
CA ALA A 133 -2.13 -6.41 -19.78
C ALA A 133 -2.96 -7.37 -18.90
N GLU A 134 -2.64 -7.51 -17.61
CA GLU A 134 -3.44 -8.28 -16.66
C GLU A 134 -4.76 -7.59 -16.27
N SER A 135 -4.82 -6.25 -16.37
CA SER A 135 -6.05 -5.47 -16.18
C SER A 135 -6.96 -5.44 -17.42
N GLU A 136 -6.45 -5.81 -18.61
CA GLU A 136 -7.18 -5.78 -19.89
C GLU A 136 -7.89 -7.10 -20.27
N ASN A 137 -7.89 -8.11 -19.38
CA ASN A 137 -8.79 -9.27 -19.54
C ASN A 137 -10.28 -8.94 -19.26
N GLY A 138 -10.62 -7.67 -19.12
CA GLY A 138 -11.96 -7.11 -19.33
C GLY A 138 -12.04 -6.27 -20.61
N ALA A 139 -12.17 -6.94 -21.75
CA ALA A 139 -12.63 -6.40 -23.05
C ALA A 139 -11.74 -5.35 -23.77
N GLY A 140 -10.76 -5.85 -24.53
CA GLY A 140 -10.58 -5.59 -25.97
C GLY A 140 -10.11 -4.19 -26.44
N ARG A 141 -8.85 -4.12 -26.92
CA ARG A 141 -8.52 -3.42 -28.19
C ARG A 141 -7.18 -3.89 -28.75
N THR A 142 -7.17 -4.25 -30.02
CA THR A 142 -5.99 -4.61 -30.82
C THR A 142 -5.23 -3.38 -31.31
N VAL A 143 -3.92 -3.30 -31.07
CA VAL A 143 -2.96 -2.62 -31.97
C VAL A 143 -1.60 -3.34 -31.91
N ALA A 144 -1.16 -3.87 -33.06
CA ALA A 144 0.17 -4.45 -33.32
C ALA A 144 1.28 -3.37 -33.19
N SER A 145 2.58 -3.62 -33.06
CA SER A 145 3.45 -4.66 -33.62
C SER A 145 4.85 -4.48 -32.99
N GLY A 146 5.60 -5.57 -32.79
CA GLY A 146 6.99 -5.51 -32.31
C GLY A 146 7.54 -6.88 -31.96
N THR A 147 7.85 -7.67 -32.98
CA THR A 147 8.33 -9.06 -32.96
C THR A 147 9.62 -9.25 -32.15
N VAL A 148 9.55 -9.95 -31.02
CA VAL A 148 10.63 -10.84 -30.55
C VAL A 148 9.98 -12.14 -30.08
N SER A 149 10.01 -13.14 -30.96
CA SER A 149 9.66 -14.52 -30.65
C SER A 149 10.87 -15.16 -29.96
N GLY A 150 10.68 -15.63 -28.73
CA GLY A 150 11.74 -16.31 -27.97
C GLY A 150 11.28 -16.69 -26.56
N SER A 151 10.62 -17.85 -26.48
CA SER A 151 10.71 -18.87 -25.42
C SER A 151 10.75 -18.46 -23.94
N ILE A 152 9.90 -19.19 -23.19
CA ILE A 152 9.79 -19.35 -21.73
C ILE A 152 8.97 -18.23 -21.06
N ALA A 153 7.80 -18.66 -20.58
CA ALA A 153 7.00 -17.96 -19.58
C ALA A 153 7.78 -17.90 -18.25
N GLU A 154 8.88 -17.16 -18.23
CA GLU A 154 9.50 -16.71 -17.00
C GLU A 154 8.68 -15.51 -16.52
N GLU A 155 7.87 -15.74 -15.49
CA GLU A 155 7.41 -14.67 -14.60
C GLU A 155 8.62 -13.79 -14.30
N ILE A 156 8.71 -12.61 -14.93
CA ILE A 156 9.73 -11.64 -14.55
C ILE A 156 9.32 -11.23 -13.13
N PRO A 157 10.01 -11.72 -12.09
CA PRO A 157 9.51 -11.60 -10.75
C PRO A 157 9.50 -10.11 -10.42
N LEU A 158 8.43 -9.61 -9.80
CA LEU A 158 8.45 -8.29 -9.14
C LEU A 158 9.82 -8.12 -8.48
N THR A 159 10.55 -7.06 -8.84
CA THR A 159 11.87 -6.81 -8.31
C THR A 159 11.79 -6.94 -6.79
N TYR A 160 12.82 -7.48 -6.13
CA TYR A 160 12.82 -7.57 -4.66
C TYR A 160 12.50 -6.21 -4.01
N VAL A 161 12.94 -5.12 -4.64
CA VAL A 161 12.61 -3.73 -4.28
C VAL A 161 11.13 -3.38 -4.44
N ASP A 162 10.44 -3.91 -5.45
CA ASP A 162 8.98 -3.70 -5.65
C ASP A 162 8.16 -4.44 -4.58
N LYS A 163 8.57 -5.67 -4.24
CA LYS A 163 7.98 -6.41 -3.11
C LYS A 163 8.17 -5.65 -1.79
N PHE A 164 9.36 -5.10 -1.57
CA PHE A 164 9.67 -4.24 -0.43
C PHE A 164 8.77 -2.99 -0.38
N ARG A 165 8.65 -2.27 -1.50
CA ARG A 165 7.78 -1.08 -1.61
C ARG A 165 6.31 -1.42 -1.34
N SER A 166 5.84 -2.57 -1.82
CA SER A 166 4.48 -3.04 -1.57
C SER A 166 4.23 -3.27 -0.07
N ILE A 167 5.17 -3.93 0.64
CA ILE A 167 5.08 -4.16 2.08
C ILE A 167 5.06 -2.84 2.85
N ILE A 168 5.97 -1.91 2.55
CA ILE A 168 6.00 -0.58 3.20
C ILE A 168 4.70 0.17 2.97
N THR A 169 4.18 0.14 1.74
CA THR A 169 2.91 0.82 1.41
C THR A 169 1.76 0.23 2.21
N GLN A 170 1.66 -1.09 2.33
CA GLN A 170 0.64 -1.75 3.14
C GLN A 170 0.75 -1.39 4.63
N ILE A 171 1.97 -1.34 5.18
CA ILE A 171 2.22 -0.89 6.56
C ILE A 171 1.78 0.57 6.74
N GLY A 172 2.17 1.45 5.81
CA GLY A 172 1.80 2.86 5.82
C GLY A 172 0.28 3.08 5.75
N ASN A 173 -0.41 2.31 4.91
CA ASN A 173 -1.86 2.31 4.80
C ASN A 173 -2.53 1.88 6.11
N ALA A 174 -2.03 0.82 6.76
CA ALA A 174 -2.55 0.35 8.04
C ALA A 174 -2.37 1.40 9.16
N ILE A 175 -1.18 2.02 9.24
CA ILE A 175 -0.91 3.11 10.19
C ILE A 175 -1.84 4.30 9.93
N SER A 176 -2.04 4.63 8.65
CA SER A 176 -2.91 5.72 8.22
C SER A 176 -4.38 5.45 8.56
N LEU A 177 -4.81 4.19 8.48
CA LEU A 177 -6.15 3.78 8.90
C LEU A 177 -6.34 4.01 10.40
N VAL A 178 -5.37 3.60 11.23
CA VAL A 178 -5.40 3.86 12.68
C VAL A 178 -5.43 5.35 12.96
N ARG A 179 -4.64 6.15 12.24
CA ARG A 179 -4.66 7.62 12.36
C ARG A 179 -6.04 8.18 12.01
N MET A 180 -6.65 7.70 10.93
CA MET A 180 -7.95 8.15 10.48
C MET A 180 -9.05 7.80 11.48
N LEU A 181 -9.07 6.57 12.00
CA LEU A 181 -9.98 6.11 13.05
C LEU A 181 -9.82 6.94 14.33
N CYS A 182 -8.59 7.23 14.74
CA CYS A 182 -8.32 8.07 15.91
C CYS A 182 -8.81 9.51 15.71
N GLN A 183 -8.69 10.07 14.51
CA GLN A 183 -9.19 11.40 14.21
C GLN A 183 -10.72 11.43 14.19
N ALA A 184 -11.36 10.46 13.53
CA ALA A 184 -12.82 10.31 13.54
C ALA A 184 -13.38 10.17 14.96
N ALA A 185 -12.65 9.49 15.84
CA ALA A 185 -13.05 9.33 17.23
C ALA A 185 -12.98 10.64 18.02
N ARG A 186 -11.91 11.42 17.86
CA ARG A 186 -11.79 12.75 18.47
C ARG A 186 -12.89 13.70 18.00
N ASP A 187 -13.18 13.68 16.70
CA ASP A 187 -14.22 14.51 16.09
C ASP A 187 -15.64 14.17 16.60
N ASN A 188 -15.82 12.97 17.17
CA ASN A 188 -17.05 12.51 17.83
C ASN A 188 -17.01 12.65 19.35
N GLY A 189 -15.93 13.20 19.93
CA GLY A 189 -15.77 13.42 21.37
C GLY A 189 -15.32 12.20 22.17
N TYR A 190 -14.89 11.11 21.53
CA TYR A 190 -14.37 9.93 22.22
C TYR A 190 -12.96 10.18 22.75
N THR A 191 -12.68 9.65 23.94
CA THR A 191 -11.40 9.84 24.63
C THR A 191 -10.46 8.69 24.32
N ARG A 192 -9.14 8.92 24.49
CA ARG A 192 -8.11 7.88 24.26
C ARG A 192 -8.38 6.58 25.03
N GLN A 193 -9.02 6.65 26.19
CA GLN A 193 -9.34 5.49 27.01
C GLN A 193 -10.37 4.56 26.34
N ASP A 194 -11.25 5.14 25.52
CA ASP A 194 -12.24 4.39 24.75
C ASP A 194 -11.61 3.67 23.55
N LEU A 195 -10.47 4.17 23.07
CA LEU A 195 -9.70 3.58 21.96
C LEU A 195 -8.73 2.51 22.44
N PHE A 196 -8.11 2.75 23.59
CA PHE A 196 -7.07 1.93 24.18
C PHE A 196 -7.50 1.59 25.60
N PRO A 197 -8.40 0.61 25.77
CA PRO A 197 -8.75 0.14 27.09
C PRO A 197 -7.48 -0.32 27.80
N LYS A 198 -7.29 0.12 29.04
CA LYS A 198 -6.16 -0.34 29.85
C LYS A 198 -6.25 -1.86 29.96
N SER A 199 -5.18 -2.58 29.62
CA SER A 199 -5.09 -3.99 29.96
C SER A 199 -5.27 -4.11 31.47
N LYS A 200 -6.23 -4.91 31.93
CA LYS A 200 -6.31 -5.26 33.35
C LYS A 200 -4.95 -5.86 33.70
N SER A 201 -4.19 -5.24 34.60
CA SER A 201 -2.99 -5.88 35.14
C SER A 201 -3.46 -7.04 36.00
N THR A 202 -3.46 -8.23 35.41
CA THR A 202 -3.34 -9.48 36.17
C THR A 202 -1.90 -9.66 36.59
#